data_AF-A0A944TR40-F1
#
_entry.id   AF-A0A944TR40-F1
#
_cell.length_a   1.000
_cell.length_b   1.000
_cell.length_c   1.000
_cell.angle_alpha   90.00
_cell.angle_beta   90.00
_cell.angle_gamma   90.00
#
_symmetry.space_group_name_H-M   'P 1'
#
loop_
_entity.id
_entity.type
_entity.pdbx_description
1 polymer ?
#
loop_
_entity_poly.entity_id
_entity_poly.type
_entity_poly.pdbx_seq_one_letter_code
_entity_poly.pdbx_strand_id
1 'polypeptide(L)'
;MKLILSILFLSICSTAAFADSPPPIKKVPFLAHMLDHKNIGCPENSSCNKETGALRQKWLDRLRLHAKDQKVSLEAHRKKYGIPINVWTRQDAKLTGPFIHWDSHCKQHRKSLNPILLSQVITKNLGTLAKKYQDKSGLIISKAFLQGTGNIKNYQIPRGERPLYIRSGKLGFTIEEEGHYFGIEFNSNGSFKITKTLQPKNFPQDVACPSSLIEYSKTQNFPKNLYQELYCIAVWDVLKKKFQTIMVGWSCS
;
A
#
# COMPACT_ATOMS: atom_id res chain seq x y z
N MET A 1 -16.77 82.72 -40.56
CA MET A 1 -16.56 81.27 -40.41
C MET A 1 -15.45 81.07 -39.38
N LYS A 2 -15.79 80.83 -38.10
CA LYS A 2 -14.83 80.64 -37.00
C LYS A 2 -15.04 79.24 -36.43
N LEU A 3 -14.02 78.39 -36.58
CA LEU A 3 -13.94 77.05 -35.99
C LEU A 3 -13.59 77.21 -34.50
N ILE A 4 -14.41 76.65 -33.60
CA ILE A 4 -14.08 76.51 -32.17
C ILE A 4 -13.78 75.03 -31.92
N LEU A 5 -12.53 74.78 -31.54
CA LEU A 5 -11.97 73.48 -31.20
C LEU A 5 -12.21 73.24 -29.69
N SER A 6 -13.17 72.39 -29.34
CA SER A 6 -13.40 71.97 -27.96
C SER A 6 -12.58 70.72 -27.65
N ILE A 7 -11.47 70.90 -26.93
CA ILE A 7 -10.73 69.82 -26.26
C ILE A 7 -11.24 69.80 -24.82
N LEU A 8 -11.94 68.73 -24.42
CA LEU A 8 -12.26 68.49 -23.02
C LEU A 8 -11.63 67.18 -22.55
N PHE A 9 -10.80 67.32 -21.51
CA PHE A 9 -9.98 66.32 -20.85
C PHE A 9 -10.80 65.11 -20.36
N LEU A 10 -10.41 63.90 -20.79
CA LEU A 10 -10.78 62.67 -20.09
C LEU A 10 -9.96 62.58 -18.80
N SER A 11 -10.63 62.79 -17.67
CA SER A 11 -10.08 62.51 -16.34
C SER A 11 -9.99 60.99 -16.16
N ILE A 12 -8.78 60.45 -16.26
CA ILE A 12 -8.51 59.03 -15.96
C ILE A 12 -8.55 58.90 -14.44
N CYS A 13 -9.69 58.42 -13.93
CA CYS A 13 -9.83 58.04 -12.53
C CYS A 13 -9.02 56.75 -12.32
N SER A 14 -7.79 56.86 -11.84
CA SER A 14 -6.99 55.73 -11.38
C SER A 14 -7.65 55.13 -10.15
N THR A 15 -8.41 54.06 -10.32
CA THR A 15 -8.81 53.21 -9.19
C THR A 15 -7.56 52.51 -8.68
N ALA A 16 -6.97 53.05 -7.61
CA ALA A 16 -6.01 52.33 -6.81
C ALA A 16 -6.72 51.07 -6.28
N ALA A 17 -6.42 49.92 -6.88
CA ALA A 17 -6.81 48.64 -6.34
C ALA A 17 -6.11 48.51 -4.97
N PHE A 18 -6.88 48.66 -3.89
CA PHE A 18 -6.43 48.29 -2.57
C PHE A 18 -6.04 46.82 -2.62
N ALA A 19 -4.75 46.54 -2.55
CA ALA A 19 -4.26 45.19 -2.33
C ALA A 19 -4.79 44.76 -0.96
N ASP A 20 -5.78 43.87 -0.96
CA ASP A 20 -6.28 43.23 0.24
C ASP A 20 -5.08 42.66 1.00
N SER A 21 -4.93 43.11 2.25
CA SER A 21 -3.87 42.60 3.12
C SER A 21 -4.02 41.07 3.20
N PRO A 22 -2.93 40.29 3.05
CA PRO A 22 -3.03 38.85 3.10
C PRO A 22 -3.69 38.42 4.41
N PRO A 23 -4.59 37.43 4.38
CA PRO A 23 -5.34 37.03 5.57
C PRO A 23 -4.37 36.69 6.71
N PRO A 24 -4.72 37.05 7.96
CA PRO A 24 -3.84 36.84 9.09
C PRO A 24 -3.46 35.37 9.20
N ILE A 25 -2.15 35.10 9.22
CA ILE A 25 -1.60 33.75 9.37
C ILE A 25 -2.03 33.24 10.75
N LYS A 26 -3.00 32.31 10.78
CA LYS A 26 -3.37 31.60 12.01
C LYS A 26 -2.15 30.81 12.49
N LYS A 27 -1.53 31.25 13.58
CA LYS A 27 -0.46 30.50 14.25
C LYS A 27 -1.04 29.20 14.79
N VAL A 28 -0.79 28.10 14.10
CA VAL A 28 -1.11 26.75 14.60
C VAL A 28 0.01 26.36 15.56
N PRO A 29 -0.28 25.91 16.79
CA PRO A 29 0.75 25.46 17.71
C PRO A 29 1.52 24.29 17.09
N PHE A 30 2.84 24.41 17.06
CA PHE A 30 3.73 23.36 16.58
C PHE A 30 3.66 22.16 17.52
N LEU A 31 3.41 20.97 16.98
CA LEU A 31 3.37 19.71 17.73
C LEU A 31 4.54 18.83 17.27
N ALA A 32 5.09 18.00 18.15
CA ALA A 32 6.28 17.20 17.86
C ALA A 32 6.19 16.40 16.53
N HIS A 33 5.03 15.78 16.24
CA HIS A 33 4.83 15.03 14.99
C HIS A 33 4.96 15.88 13.71
N MET A 34 4.81 17.20 13.81
CA MET A 34 4.95 18.13 12.68
C MET A 34 6.40 18.27 12.22
N LEU A 35 7.38 17.73 12.96
CA LEU A 35 8.74 17.53 12.46
C LEU A 35 8.75 16.53 11.30
N ASP A 36 7.97 15.45 11.42
CA ASP A 36 8.00 14.35 10.47
C ASP A 36 6.92 14.51 9.38
N HIS A 37 5.72 14.95 9.78
CA HIS A 37 4.60 15.15 8.88
C HIS A 37 3.51 16.07 9.46
N LYS A 38 2.87 16.90 8.62
CA LYS A 38 1.82 17.84 9.04
C LYS A 38 0.59 17.18 9.70
N ASN A 39 0.26 15.98 9.26
CA ASN A 39 -0.89 15.19 9.73
C ASN A 39 -0.42 14.07 10.65
N ILE A 40 -0.99 13.97 11.85
CA ILE A 40 -0.72 12.88 12.80
C ILE A 40 -0.98 11.49 12.18
N GLY A 41 -0.10 10.54 12.51
CA GLY A 41 -0.18 9.14 12.06
C GLY A 41 0.30 8.90 10.63
N CYS A 42 0.44 9.95 9.83
CA CYS A 42 1.08 9.86 8.53
C CYS A 42 2.59 9.66 8.70
N PRO A 43 3.20 8.72 7.96
CA PRO A 43 4.64 8.50 7.99
C PRO A 43 5.43 9.69 7.43
N GLU A 44 6.69 9.80 7.84
CA GLU A 44 7.64 10.77 7.30
C GLU A 44 7.77 10.62 5.78
N ASN A 45 7.96 11.74 5.09
CA ASN A 45 8.18 11.82 3.64
C ASN A 45 7.10 11.11 2.80
N SER A 46 5.88 11.01 3.34
CA SER A 46 4.75 10.38 2.66
C SER A 46 3.77 11.41 2.10
N SER A 47 3.09 11.05 1.01
CA SER A 47 1.86 11.70 0.60
C SER A 47 0.69 11.06 1.34
N CYS A 48 0.18 11.75 2.35
CA CYS A 48 -0.84 11.23 3.27
C CYS A 48 -1.80 12.33 3.74
N ASN A 49 -3.11 12.11 3.55
CA ASN A 49 -4.13 13.03 4.03
C ASN A 49 -4.49 12.80 5.50
N LYS A 50 -5.24 13.75 6.08
CA LYS A 50 -5.60 13.75 7.49
C LYS A 50 -6.45 12.55 7.89
N GLU A 51 -7.41 12.15 7.06
CA GLU A 51 -8.28 11.01 7.35
C GLU A 51 -7.49 9.69 7.39
N THR A 52 -6.57 9.50 6.44
CA THR A 52 -5.73 8.32 6.35
C THR A 52 -4.73 8.26 7.49
N GLY A 53 -4.08 9.39 7.82
CA GLY A 53 -3.22 9.51 8.99
C GLY A 53 -3.94 9.14 10.28
N ALA A 54 -5.17 9.63 10.47
CA ALA A 54 -5.98 9.28 11.65
C ALA A 54 -6.34 7.78 11.71
N LEU A 55 -6.62 7.13 10.58
CA LEU A 55 -6.86 5.69 10.53
C LEU A 55 -5.59 4.89 10.84
N ARG A 56 -4.44 5.29 10.28
CA ARG A 56 -3.14 4.67 10.58
C ARG A 56 -2.79 4.85 12.06
N GLN A 57 -2.97 6.04 12.63
CA GLN A 57 -2.72 6.28 14.06
C GLN A 57 -3.55 5.34 14.94
N LYS A 58 -4.85 5.19 14.65
CA LYS A 58 -5.73 4.26 15.40
C LYS A 58 -5.25 2.81 15.32
N TRP A 59 -4.63 2.42 14.20
CA TRP A 59 -4.03 1.09 14.06
C TRP A 59 -2.77 0.96 14.91
N LEU A 60 -1.86 1.93 14.87
CA LEU A 60 -0.64 1.94 15.68
C LEU A 60 -0.95 1.94 17.17
N ASP A 61 -1.87 2.79 17.61
CA ASP A 61 -2.34 2.84 18.99
C ASP A 61 -2.86 1.46 19.41
N ARG A 62 -3.55 0.76 18.51
CA ARG A 62 -4.06 -0.59 18.77
C ARG A 62 -2.94 -1.64 18.83
N LEU A 63 -1.92 -1.54 17.99
CA LEU A 63 -0.75 -2.43 18.00
C LEU A 63 0.07 -2.30 19.29
N ARG A 64 0.26 -1.07 19.76
CA ARG A 64 1.01 -0.73 20.97
C ARG A 64 0.34 -1.19 22.26
N LEU A 65 -0.97 -1.47 22.22
CA LEU A 65 -1.66 -2.06 23.37
C LEU A 65 -1.20 -3.51 23.58
N HIS A 66 -0.46 -3.74 24.67
CA HIS A 66 -0.15 -5.07 25.18
C HIS A 66 -1.40 -5.73 25.80
N ALA A 67 -2.38 -6.06 24.96
CA ALA A 67 -3.58 -6.75 25.38
C ALA A 67 -3.32 -8.25 25.53
N LYS A 68 -3.84 -8.86 26.61
CA LYS A 68 -3.85 -10.32 26.82
C LYS A 68 -4.37 -11.09 25.60
N ASP A 69 -5.33 -10.49 24.89
CA ASP A 69 -5.91 -11.00 23.64
C ASP A 69 -5.63 -10.09 22.43
N GLN A 70 -4.37 -9.69 22.23
CA GLN A 70 -3.95 -8.79 21.15
C GLN A 70 -4.54 -9.18 19.78
N LYS A 71 -4.46 -10.47 19.39
CA LYS A 71 -5.08 -10.98 18.15
C LYS A 71 -6.56 -10.61 18.04
N VAL A 72 -7.35 -10.80 19.09
CA VAL A 72 -8.80 -10.54 19.08
C VAL A 72 -9.05 -9.05 18.89
N SER A 73 -8.28 -8.22 19.60
CA SER A 73 -8.35 -6.75 19.50
C SER A 73 -7.99 -6.26 18.09
N LEU A 74 -6.89 -6.75 17.52
CA LEU A 74 -6.44 -6.40 16.17
C LEU A 74 -7.42 -6.88 15.09
N GLU A 75 -7.97 -8.09 15.22
CA GLU A 75 -8.98 -8.60 14.29
C GLU A 75 -10.29 -7.79 14.35
N ALA A 76 -10.72 -7.36 15.55
CA ALA A 76 -11.86 -6.48 15.70
C ALA A 76 -11.61 -5.11 15.03
N HIS A 77 -10.42 -4.56 15.21
CA HIS A 77 -9.99 -3.33 14.53
C HIS A 77 -10.03 -3.50 13.01
N ARG A 78 -9.41 -4.54 12.45
CA ARG A 78 -9.42 -4.86 11.02
C ARG A 78 -10.85 -4.92 10.46
N LYS A 79 -11.77 -5.60 11.15
CA LYS A 79 -13.17 -5.68 10.72
C LYS A 79 -13.85 -4.32 10.69
N LYS A 80 -13.58 -3.46 11.67
CA LYS A 80 -14.22 -2.15 11.80
C LYS A 80 -13.63 -1.10 10.86
N TYR A 81 -12.32 -0.97 10.82
CA TYR A 81 -11.61 0.13 10.14
C TYR A 81 -10.71 -0.33 8.99
N GLY A 82 -10.31 -1.60 8.94
CA GLY A 82 -9.24 -2.07 8.08
C GLY A 82 -7.89 -1.97 8.77
N ILE A 83 -6.82 -2.37 8.08
CA ILE A 83 -5.42 -2.23 8.52
C ILE A 83 -4.56 -1.78 7.34
N PRO A 84 -3.41 -1.11 7.58
CA PRO A 84 -2.42 -0.84 6.54
C PRO A 84 -1.92 -2.14 5.93
N ILE A 85 -1.95 -2.24 4.60
CA ILE A 85 -1.33 -3.31 3.83
C ILE A 85 -0.44 -2.69 2.76
N ASN A 86 0.80 -3.15 2.67
CA ASN A 86 1.75 -2.72 1.65
C ASN A 86 1.29 -3.18 0.27
N VAL A 87 1.26 -2.27 -0.70
CA VAL A 87 0.97 -2.50 -2.14
C VAL A 87 1.87 -1.60 -2.98
N TRP A 88 1.77 -1.67 -4.30
CA TRP A 88 2.29 -0.61 -5.17
C TRP A 88 1.16 0.15 -5.83
N THR A 89 1.41 1.40 -6.18
CA THR A 89 0.50 2.18 -7.02
C THR A 89 1.27 2.86 -8.14
N ARG A 90 0.56 3.41 -9.12
CA ARG A 90 1.13 4.34 -10.09
C ARG A 90 0.81 5.78 -9.71
N GLN A 91 1.72 6.70 -10.04
CA GLN A 91 1.55 8.12 -9.72
C GLN A 91 0.36 8.78 -10.45
N ASP A 92 0.08 8.36 -11.67
CA ASP A 92 -1.04 8.87 -12.49
C ASP A 92 -2.41 8.27 -12.08
N ALA A 93 -2.40 7.34 -11.14
CA ALA A 93 -3.59 6.64 -10.73
C ALA A 93 -4.54 7.53 -9.92
N LYS A 94 -5.75 7.76 -10.43
CA LYS A 94 -6.86 8.36 -9.66
C LYS A 94 -7.45 7.35 -8.66
N LEU A 95 -6.65 6.96 -7.68
CA LEU A 95 -7.07 6.11 -6.56
C LEU A 95 -7.77 6.96 -5.50
N THR A 96 -9.02 6.62 -5.21
CA THR A 96 -9.83 7.31 -4.21
C THR A 96 -9.97 6.45 -2.95
N GLY A 97 -9.22 6.76 -1.89
CA GLY A 97 -9.29 5.97 -0.66
C GLY A 97 -8.16 6.26 0.32
N PRO A 98 -8.06 5.47 1.39
CA PRO A 98 -7.07 5.68 2.44
C PRO A 98 -5.71 5.10 2.02
N PHE A 99 -5.06 5.77 1.06
CA PHE A 99 -3.73 5.45 0.59
C PHE A 99 -2.69 6.39 1.19
N ILE A 100 -1.52 5.82 1.45
CA ILE A 100 -0.29 6.52 1.83
C ILE A 100 0.72 6.15 0.76
N HIS A 101 1.41 7.14 0.19
CA HIS A 101 2.37 6.92 -0.89
C HIS A 101 3.76 7.42 -0.52
N TRP A 102 4.77 6.74 -1.04
CA TRP A 102 6.16 7.18 -1.04
C TRP A 102 6.76 6.96 -2.41
N ASP A 103 7.78 7.77 -2.71
CA ASP A 103 8.64 7.51 -3.85
C ASP A 103 9.40 6.21 -3.66
N SER A 104 9.49 5.43 -4.73
CA SER A 104 10.27 4.21 -4.71
C SER A 104 11.77 4.51 -4.81
N HIS A 105 12.57 3.99 -3.88
CA HIS A 105 14.03 4.07 -3.95
C HIS A 105 14.62 3.33 -5.17
N CYS A 106 13.93 2.29 -5.65
CA CYS A 106 14.30 1.54 -6.86
C CYS A 106 14.44 2.46 -8.08
N LYS A 107 15.61 2.44 -8.71
CA LYS A 107 15.84 3.20 -9.96
C LYS A 107 14.91 2.77 -11.09
N GLN A 108 14.56 1.48 -11.18
CA GLN A 108 13.68 0.98 -12.24
C GLN A 108 12.26 1.54 -12.16
N HIS A 109 11.72 1.73 -10.96
CA HIS A 109 10.38 2.27 -10.73
C HIS A 109 10.26 3.77 -11.04
N ARG A 110 11.39 4.49 -11.06
CA ARG A 110 11.45 5.95 -11.32
C ARG A 110 11.67 6.32 -12.78
N LYS A 111 12.01 5.35 -13.64
CA LYS A 111 12.38 5.58 -15.04
C LYS A 111 11.18 5.71 -16.00
N SER A 112 9.97 5.41 -15.57
CA SER A 112 8.78 5.43 -16.45
C SER A 112 8.06 6.78 -16.41
N LEU A 113 7.38 7.10 -17.51
CA LEU A 113 6.43 8.23 -17.58
C LEU A 113 5.37 8.17 -16.46
N ASN A 114 5.03 6.96 -16.01
CA ASN A 114 4.18 6.70 -14.85
C ASN A 114 4.96 5.91 -13.79
N PRO A 115 5.64 6.59 -12.85
CA PRO A 115 6.43 5.95 -11.81
C PRO A 115 5.60 4.98 -10.95
N ILE A 116 6.25 3.91 -10.49
CA ILE A 116 5.68 2.98 -9.50
C ILE A 116 6.03 3.51 -8.11
N LEU A 117 5.01 3.76 -7.30
CA LEU A 117 5.12 4.25 -5.93
C LEU A 117 5.06 3.08 -4.95
N LEU A 118 5.78 3.22 -3.84
CA LEU A 118 5.53 2.38 -2.67
C LEU A 118 4.28 2.90 -1.99
N SER A 119 3.39 2.02 -1.55
CA SER A 119 2.15 2.48 -0.93
C SER A 119 1.64 1.56 0.17
N GLN A 120 0.93 2.16 1.11
CA GLN A 120 0.10 1.47 2.09
C GLN A 120 -1.35 1.82 1.83
N VAL A 121 -2.22 0.83 1.90
CA VAL A 121 -3.66 1.01 1.81
C VAL A 121 -4.34 0.46 3.05
N ILE A 122 -5.22 1.26 3.65
CA ILE A 122 -6.01 0.80 4.79
C ILE A 122 -7.22 0.03 4.26
N THR A 123 -7.20 -1.29 4.44
CA THR A 123 -8.21 -2.19 3.86
C THR A 123 -8.62 -3.31 4.81
N LYS A 124 -9.82 -3.82 4.60
CA LYS A 124 -10.35 -5.01 5.28
C LYS A 124 -10.09 -6.29 4.48
N ASN A 125 -9.86 -6.16 3.18
CA ASN A 125 -9.82 -7.27 2.22
C ASN A 125 -9.12 -6.81 0.92
N LEU A 126 -8.05 -7.50 0.50
CA LEU A 126 -7.34 -7.18 -0.74
C LEU A 126 -8.13 -7.54 -1.99
N GLY A 127 -8.95 -8.60 -1.95
CA GLY A 127 -9.80 -9.00 -3.07
C GLY A 127 -10.88 -7.98 -3.40
N THR A 128 -11.54 -7.43 -2.38
CA THR A 128 -12.51 -6.33 -2.59
C THR A 128 -11.81 -5.09 -3.13
N LEU A 129 -10.61 -4.77 -2.63
CA LEU A 129 -9.81 -3.65 -3.12
C LEU A 129 -9.40 -3.85 -4.59
N ALA A 130 -8.93 -5.04 -4.94
CA ALA A 130 -8.55 -5.40 -6.29
C ALA A 130 -9.71 -5.23 -7.27
N LYS A 131 -10.90 -5.73 -6.90
CA LYS A 131 -12.12 -5.57 -7.70
C LYS A 131 -12.51 -4.09 -7.88
N LYS A 132 -12.43 -3.28 -6.81
CA LYS A 132 -12.75 -1.85 -6.87
C LYS A 132 -11.88 -1.08 -7.89
N TYR A 133 -10.63 -1.52 -8.06
CA TYR A 133 -9.66 -0.87 -8.94
C TYR A 133 -9.27 -1.72 -10.15
N GLN A 134 -10.02 -2.77 -10.49
CA GLN A 134 -9.65 -3.68 -11.58
C GLN A 134 -9.53 -2.95 -12.92
N ASP A 135 -10.40 -1.95 -13.15
CA ASP A 135 -10.44 -1.15 -14.38
C ASP A 135 -9.52 0.07 -14.31
N LYS A 136 -8.86 0.30 -13.17
CA LYS A 136 -7.88 1.37 -12.99
C LYS A 136 -6.49 0.76 -13.00
N SER A 137 -5.68 1.11 -13.99
CA SER A 137 -4.29 0.65 -14.19
C SER A 137 -3.30 1.01 -13.06
N GLY A 138 -3.80 1.53 -11.95
CA GLY A 138 -3.06 2.25 -10.94
C GLY A 138 -2.83 1.53 -9.62
N LEU A 139 -3.60 0.49 -9.29
CA LEU A 139 -3.35 -0.34 -8.11
C LEU A 139 -2.66 -1.65 -8.53
N ILE A 140 -1.53 -1.95 -7.92
CA ILE A 140 -0.76 -3.16 -8.20
C ILE A 140 -0.63 -3.94 -6.90
N ILE A 141 -1.28 -5.09 -6.84
CA ILE A 141 -1.22 -6.01 -5.68
C ILE A 141 -0.29 -7.17 -6.03
N SER A 142 0.64 -7.48 -5.11
CA SER A 142 1.55 -8.61 -5.26
C SER A 142 0.80 -9.92 -5.35
N LYS A 143 1.36 -10.84 -6.15
CA LYS A 143 0.78 -12.17 -6.33
C LYS A 143 1.76 -13.25 -5.87
N ALA A 144 1.22 -14.31 -5.30
CA ALA A 144 1.92 -15.56 -5.07
C ALA A 144 1.22 -16.70 -5.83
N PHE A 145 2.02 -17.58 -6.44
CA PHE A 145 1.54 -18.70 -7.25
C PHE A 145 1.91 -20.01 -6.58
N LEU A 146 0.92 -20.65 -5.95
CA LEU A 146 1.10 -21.93 -5.28
C LEU A 146 0.89 -23.06 -6.28
N GLN A 147 1.88 -23.94 -6.39
CA GLN A 147 1.77 -25.17 -7.17
C GLN A 147 0.77 -26.12 -6.50
N GLY A 148 -0.34 -26.40 -7.18
CA GLY A 148 -1.31 -27.42 -6.81
C GLY A 148 -1.17 -28.69 -7.66
N THR A 149 -2.02 -29.67 -7.36
CA THR A 149 -2.16 -30.89 -8.15
C THR A 149 -3.00 -30.57 -9.40
N GLY A 150 -2.36 -30.33 -10.54
CA GLY A 150 -3.03 -30.03 -11.81
C GLY A 150 -3.54 -28.60 -11.98
N ASN A 151 -3.39 -27.73 -10.97
CA ASN A 151 -3.70 -26.31 -11.09
C ASN A 151 -2.71 -25.43 -10.30
N ILE A 152 -2.64 -24.16 -10.68
CA ILE A 152 -1.87 -23.14 -9.95
C ILE A 152 -2.86 -22.21 -9.25
N LYS A 153 -2.69 -22.05 -7.94
CA LYS A 153 -3.54 -21.20 -7.11
C LYS A 153 -2.89 -19.84 -6.93
N ASN A 154 -3.63 -18.80 -7.29
CA ASN A 154 -3.21 -17.42 -7.11
C ASN A 154 -3.62 -16.90 -5.73
N TYR A 155 -2.73 -16.16 -5.11
CA TYR A 155 -3.00 -15.40 -3.90
C TYR A 155 -2.64 -13.94 -4.14
N GLN A 156 -3.44 -13.06 -3.55
CA GLN A 156 -3.10 -11.64 -3.39
C GLN A 156 -2.42 -11.49 -2.03
N ILE A 157 -1.19 -11.00 -2.04
CA ILE A 157 -0.35 -10.90 -0.84
C ILE A 157 0.14 -9.45 -0.67
N PRO A 158 0.55 -9.05 0.54
CA PRO A 158 1.19 -7.75 0.72
C PRO A 158 2.51 -7.65 -0.05
N ARG A 159 2.85 -6.44 -0.47
CA ARG A 159 4.14 -6.11 -1.07
C ARG A 159 5.27 -6.36 -0.07
N GLY A 160 6.33 -7.01 -0.56
CA GLY A 160 7.57 -7.21 0.18
C GLY A 160 7.52 -8.35 1.18
N GLU A 161 6.36 -9.01 1.32
CA GLU A 161 6.16 -10.08 2.29
C GLU A 161 6.31 -11.45 1.64
N ARG A 162 6.86 -12.40 2.42
CA ARG A 162 7.01 -13.80 2.01
C ARG A 162 6.18 -14.70 2.92
N PRO A 163 5.43 -15.66 2.38
CA PRO A 163 4.65 -16.59 3.21
C PRO A 163 5.60 -17.48 4.01
N LEU A 164 5.34 -17.59 5.32
CA LEU A 164 6.10 -18.42 6.25
C LEU A 164 5.57 -19.86 6.30
N TYR A 165 4.27 -20.02 6.13
CA TYR A 165 3.61 -21.33 6.21
C TYR A 165 2.33 -21.37 5.39
N ILE A 166 1.83 -22.58 5.13
CA ILE A 166 0.50 -22.84 4.56
C ILE A 166 -0.36 -23.53 5.62
N ARG A 167 -1.58 -23.05 5.86
CA ARG A 167 -2.54 -23.70 6.77
C ARG A 167 -3.94 -23.66 6.19
N SER A 168 -4.56 -24.83 6.02
CA SER A 168 -5.91 -24.95 5.45
C SER A 168 -6.06 -24.21 4.11
N GLY A 169 -5.03 -24.24 3.26
CA GLY A 169 -5.03 -23.53 1.98
C GLY A 169 -4.94 -22.00 2.08
N LYS A 170 -4.46 -21.47 3.22
CA LYS A 170 -4.16 -20.05 3.41
C LYS A 170 -2.66 -19.85 3.53
N LEU A 171 -2.17 -18.73 3.03
CA LEU A 171 -0.78 -18.30 3.21
C LEU A 171 -0.65 -17.48 4.49
N GLY A 172 0.22 -17.91 5.39
CA GLY A 172 0.49 -17.26 6.66
C GLY A 172 1.75 -16.39 6.62
N PHE A 173 1.68 -15.22 7.24
CA PHE A 173 2.76 -14.23 7.30
C PHE A 173 2.89 -13.70 8.73
N THR A 174 4.09 -13.19 9.05
CA THR A 174 4.31 -12.33 10.21
C THR A 174 4.66 -10.96 9.68
N ILE A 175 3.86 -9.96 10.03
CA ILE A 175 4.07 -8.58 9.60
C ILE A 175 4.68 -7.81 10.76
N GLU A 176 5.67 -6.98 10.45
CA GLU A 176 6.27 -6.00 11.35
C GLU A 176 5.75 -4.61 10.97
N GLU A 177 5.34 -3.84 11.98
CA GLU A 177 4.98 -2.43 11.82
C GLU A 177 5.42 -1.66 13.07
N GLU A 178 6.38 -0.74 12.91
CA GLU A 178 6.95 0.10 13.96
C GLU A 178 7.43 -0.68 15.21
N GLY A 179 8.13 -1.79 14.97
CA GLY A 179 8.68 -2.67 16.01
C GLY A 179 7.67 -3.68 16.58
N HIS A 180 6.43 -3.68 16.11
CA HIS A 180 5.39 -4.60 16.57
C HIS A 180 5.10 -5.69 15.54
N TYR A 181 5.00 -6.94 16.00
CA TYR A 181 4.78 -8.11 15.14
C TYR A 181 3.38 -8.67 15.31
N PHE A 182 2.74 -9.07 14.22
CA PHE A 182 1.48 -9.80 14.25
C PHE A 182 1.35 -10.82 13.11
N GLY A 183 0.59 -11.90 13.37
CA GLY A 183 0.31 -12.91 12.36
C GLY A 183 -0.88 -12.54 11.47
N ILE A 184 -0.82 -12.87 10.20
CA ILE A 184 -1.93 -12.67 9.24
C ILE A 184 -2.01 -13.86 8.27
N GLU A 185 -3.23 -14.25 7.92
CA GLU A 185 -3.46 -15.31 6.93
C GLU A 185 -4.29 -14.79 5.76
N PHE A 186 -3.81 -15.04 4.53
CA PHE A 186 -4.47 -14.68 3.28
C PHE A 186 -5.07 -15.91 2.61
N ASN A 187 -6.33 -15.79 2.17
CA ASN A 187 -6.96 -16.74 1.25
C ASN A 187 -6.62 -16.38 -0.20
N SER A 188 -6.83 -17.32 -1.12
CA SER A 188 -6.62 -17.10 -2.56
C SER A 188 -7.44 -15.94 -3.15
N ASN A 189 -8.61 -15.67 -2.57
CA ASN A 189 -9.48 -14.56 -2.97
C ASN A 189 -9.06 -13.17 -2.41
N GLY A 190 -7.93 -13.08 -1.71
CA GLY A 190 -7.43 -11.83 -1.11
C GLY A 190 -8.09 -11.42 0.21
N SER A 191 -9.06 -12.19 0.72
CA SER A 191 -9.54 -11.99 2.10
C SER A 191 -8.50 -12.46 3.10
N PHE A 192 -8.39 -11.73 4.22
CA PHE A 192 -7.41 -12.03 5.25
C PHE A 192 -7.95 -11.88 6.67
N LYS A 193 -7.25 -12.49 7.63
CA LYS A 193 -7.58 -12.50 9.05
C LYS A 193 -6.33 -12.34 9.90
N ILE A 194 -6.41 -11.56 10.98
CA ILE A 194 -5.35 -11.50 12.00
C ILE A 194 -5.33 -12.79 12.82
N THR A 195 -4.14 -13.33 12.99
CA THR A 195 -3.88 -14.57 13.74
C THR A 195 -2.80 -14.33 14.80
N LYS A 196 -2.57 -15.33 15.65
CA LYS A 196 -1.37 -15.32 16.48
C LYS A 196 -0.19 -15.58 15.55
N THR A 197 0.92 -14.88 15.77
CA THR A 197 2.18 -15.18 15.10
C THR A 197 2.49 -16.66 15.27
N LEU A 198 2.73 -17.35 14.16
CA LEU A 198 3.07 -18.75 14.15
C LEU A 198 4.49 -18.88 13.62
N GLN A 199 5.37 -19.47 14.44
CA GLN A 199 6.68 -19.89 14.00
C GLN A 199 6.58 -21.35 13.53
N PRO A 200 6.65 -21.63 12.22
CA PRO A 200 6.61 -23.00 11.75
C PRO A 200 7.89 -23.74 12.16
N LYS A 201 7.77 -25.04 12.42
CA LYS A 201 8.94 -25.90 12.68
C LYS A 201 9.95 -25.88 11.52
N ASN A 202 9.43 -25.80 10.30
CA ASN A 202 10.21 -25.76 9.07
C ASN A 202 9.99 -24.42 8.40
N PHE A 203 11.06 -23.63 8.25
CA PHE A 203 11.02 -22.35 7.58
C PHE A 203 11.06 -22.50 6.05
N PRO A 204 10.59 -21.48 5.31
CA PRO A 204 10.71 -21.46 3.85
C PRO A 204 12.17 -21.61 3.39
N GLN A 205 12.35 -22.30 2.27
CA GLN A 205 13.66 -22.50 1.63
C GLN A 205 13.56 -22.12 0.16
N ASP A 206 14.61 -21.50 -0.38
CA ASP A 206 14.68 -21.21 -1.81
C ASP A 206 14.85 -22.52 -2.60
N VAL A 207 14.13 -22.66 -3.70
CA VAL A 207 14.12 -23.87 -4.54
C VAL A 207 14.03 -23.49 -6.01
N ALA A 208 14.48 -24.39 -6.88
CA ALA A 208 14.29 -24.24 -8.31
C ALA A 208 12.79 -24.16 -8.65
N CYS A 209 12.42 -23.26 -9.56
CA CYS A 209 11.04 -23.13 -10.01
C CYS A 209 10.65 -24.30 -10.93
N PRO A 210 9.56 -25.02 -10.63
CA PRO A 210 8.96 -25.97 -11.55
C PRO A 210 8.56 -25.30 -12.88
N SER A 211 8.74 -26.00 -14.00
CA SER A 211 8.39 -25.48 -15.33
C SER A 211 6.94 -25.02 -15.43
N SER A 212 6.01 -25.69 -14.74
CA SER A 212 4.61 -25.28 -14.66
C SER A 212 4.41 -23.87 -14.11
N LEU A 213 5.15 -23.49 -13.06
CA LEU A 213 5.09 -22.14 -12.49
C LEU A 213 5.76 -21.12 -13.40
N ILE A 214 6.86 -21.49 -14.06
CA ILE A 214 7.54 -20.63 -15.04
C ILE A 214 6.61 -20.31 -16.20
N GLU A 215 6.03 -21.32 -16.85
CA GLU A 215 5.10 -21.11 -17.96
C GLU A 215 3.85 -20.34 -17.53
N TYR A 216 3.31 -20.64 -16.34
CA TYR A 216 2.18 -19.89 -15.81
C TYR A 216 2.51 -18.42 -15.60
N SER A 217 3.70 -18.10 -15.06
CA SER A 217 4.11 -16.72 -14.81
C SER A 217 4.19 -15.89 -16.08
N LYS A 218 4.55 -16.49 -17.22
CA LYS A 218 4.56 -15.81 -18.54
C LYS A 218 3.16 -15.41 -19.01
N THR A 219 2.11 -16.09 -18.56
CA THR A 219 0.72 -15.72 -18.86
C THR A 219 0.23 -14.54 -18.02
N GLN A 220 0.98 -14.13 -17.00
CA GLN A 220 0.58 -13.08 -16.08
C GLN A 220 1.04 -11.72 -16.60
N ASN A 221 0.10 -10.78 -16.70
CA ASN A 221 0.42 -9.42 -17.10
C ASN A 221 0.91 -8.61 -15.90
N PHE A 222 2.21 -8.62 -15.65
CA PHE A 222 2.85 -7.73 -14.69
C PHE A 222 3.28 -6.42 -15.36
N PRO A 223 3.17 -5.27 -14.68
CA PRO A 223 3.86 -4.07 -15.11
C PRO A 223 5.33 -4.34 -15.41
N LYS A 224 5.81 -3.88 -16.56
CA LYS A 224 7.24 -3.94 -16.90
C LYS A 224 8.06 -3.31 -15.77
N ASN A 225 9.15 -3.98 -15.40
CA ASN A 225 10.07 -3.54 -14.35
C ASN A 225 9.49 -3.46 -12.92
N LEU A 226 8.36 -4.14 -12.63
CA LEU A 226 7.86 -4.25 -11.25
C LEU A 226 8.74 -5.16 -10.38
N TYR A 227 9.20 -6.27 -10.98
CA TYR A 227 10.04 -7.26 -10.33
C TYR A 227 11.39 -7.30 -11.01
N GLN A 228 12.44 -7.48 -10.20
CA GLN A 228 13.77 -7.83 -10.69
C GLN A 228 13.75 -9.29 -11.18
N GLU A 229 13.12 -10.17 -10.41
CA GLU A 229 12.93 -11.57 -10.78
C GLU A 229 11.68 -12.17 -10.12
N LEU A 230 11.27 -13.33 -10.64
CA LEU A 230 10.34 -14.24 -9.98
C LEU A 230 11.15 -15.44 -9.52
N TYR A 231 10.97 -15.86 -8.27
CA TYR A 231 11.70 -16.97 -7.68
C TYR A 231 10.75 -17.87 -6.88
N CYS A 232 11.21 -19.08 -6.57
CA CYS A 232 10.39 -20.08 -5.90
C CYS A 232 10.92 -20.41 -4.51
N ILE A 233 9.98 -20.62 -3.61
CA ILE A 233 10.22 -21.10 -2.26
C ILE A 233 9.41 -22.35 -1.97
N ALA A 234 10.01 -23.30 -1.27
CA ALA A 234 9.33 -24.39 -0.62
C ALA A 234 8.80 -23.91 0.73
N VAL A 235 7.48 -23.88 0.90
CA VAL A 235 6.80 -23.44 2.14
C VAL A 235 6.10 -24.62 2.81
N TRP A 236 6.28 -24.75 4.12
CA TRP A 236 5.72 -25.86 4.88
C TRP A 236 4.20 -25.74 5.04
N ASP A 237 3.45 -26.74 4.58
CA ASP A 237 2.04 -26.92 4.90
C ASP A 237 1.90 -27.60 6.26
N VAL A 238 1.45 -26.84 7.25
CA VAL A 238 1.42 -27.27 8.66
C VAL A 238 0.46 -28.43 8.90
N LEU A 239 -0.60 -28.55 8.09
CA LEU A 239 -1.58 -29.62 8.24
C LEU A 239 -1.18 -30.85 7.43
N LYS A 240 -0.70 -30.65 6.21
CA LYS A 240 -0.28 -31.77 5.33
C LYS A 240 1.11 -32.30 5.66
N LYS A 241 1.85 -31.62 6.54
CA LYS A 241 3.22 -31.96 6.93
C LYS A 241 4.15 -32.19 5.73
N LYS A 242 4.08 -31.29 4.75
CA LYS A 242 4.93 -31.32 3.55
C LYS A 242 5.20 -29.94 3.00
N PHE A 243 6.31 -29.78 2.31
CA PHE A 243 6.58 -28.57 1.54
C PHE A 243 5.69 -28.46 0.30
N GLN A 244 5.31 -27.24 -0.04
CA GLN A 244 4.69 -26.90 -1.31
C GLN A 244 5.43 -25.71 -1.92
N THR A 245 5.62 -25.75 -3.23
CA THR A 245 6.34 -24.69 -3.94
C THR A 245 5.43 -23.52 -4.24
N ILE A 246 5.89 -22.32 -3.89
CA ILE A 246 5.24 -21.04 -4.18
C ILE A 246 6.22 -20.19 -4.98
N MET A 247 5.77 -19.63 -6.10
CA MET A 247 6.49 -18.56 -6.79
C MET A 247 6.03 -17.19 -6.29
N VAL A 248 6.98 -16.30 -6.02
CA VAL A 248 6.75 -14.91 -5.60
C VAL A 248 7.67 -13.98 -6.39
N GLY A 249 7.27 -12.71 -6.50
CA GLY A 249 8.10 -11.69 -7.14
C GLY A 249 9.03 -11.01 -6.16
N TRP A 250 10.30 -10.81 -6.56
CA TRP A 250 11.25 -9.97 -5.86
C TRP A 250 11.30 -8.60 -6.54
N SER A 251 10.97 -7.54 -5.80
CA SER A 251 11.21 -6.17 -6.24
C SER A 251 12.44 -5.59 -5.53
N CYS A 252 12.99 -4.50 -6.06
CA CYS A 252 13.95 -3.68 -5.34
C CYS A 252 13.48 -3.42 -3.89
N SER A 253 14.36 -3.72 -2.94
CA SER A 253 14.25 -3.33 -1.53
C SER A 253 14.81 -1.92 -1.37
#